data_AF-A0A1G6Y1F6-F1
#
_entry.id   AF-A0A1G6Y1F6-F1
#
_cell.length_a   1.000
_cell.length_b   1.000
_cell.length_c   1.000
_cell.angle_alpha   90.00
_cell.angle_beta   90.00
_cell.angle_gamma   90.00
#
_symmetry.space_group_name_H-M   'P 1'
#
loop_
_entity.id
_entity.type
_entity.pdbx_description
1 polymer ?
#
loop_
_entity_poly.entity_id
_entity_poly.type
_entity_poly.pdbx_seq_one_letter_code
_entity_poly.pdbx_strand_id
1 'polypeptide(L)'
;MNSLKLLPVLLALLLGGYAQLALAWPAGANAVSTQPLGSDCEDLSDIPITYGMQYDLPGSGLPGPIRDIHDVWLSGGCVGCHNASNASNAGDLQLDDPQIGGLSLVNEASNRDPNALRVRPRNPEASLLYAQINCTPPPTEQFMPPPDGDVLVRIPRVLRAAVYDWIAQGARGFDEDGFPLSDVIFRDGHESQRFQRNVALGR
;
A
#
# COMPACT_ATOMS: atom_id res chain seq x y z
N MET A 1 76.73 -43.12 15.85
CA MET A 1 76.71 -43.82 14.54
C MET A 1 75.42 -44.64 14.48
N ASN A 2 74.54 -44.32 13.52
CA ASN A 2 73.40 -45.11 13.00
C ASN A 2 72.30 -45.51 14.03
N SER A 3 71.00 -45.44 13.79
CA SER A 3 70.23 -45.37 12.55
C SER A 3 68.80 -44.92 12.85
N LEU A 4 68.24 -44.12 11.94
CA LEU A 4 66.82 -43.75 11.84
C LEU A 4 65.90 -44.98 11.74
N LYS A 5 64.73 -44.91 12.38
CA LYS A 5 63.45 -45.48 11.91
C LYS A 5 62.32 -44.51 12.31
N LEU A 6 61.85 -43.68 11.37
CA LEU A 6 60.62 -43.86 10.57
C LEU A 6 59.34 -43.88 11.42
N LEU A 7 58.63 -42.74 11.44
CA LEU A 7 57.18 -42.63 11.22
C LEU A 7 56.76 -41.14 11.21
N PRO A 8 56.72 -40.48 10.04
CA PRO A 8 55.76 -39.42 9.80
C PRO A 8 54.43 -40.05 9.35
N VAL A 9 53.41 -39.24 9.08
CA VAL A 9 52.08 -39.63 8.58
C VAL A 9 51.08 -39.98 9.68
N LEU A 10 50.56 -38.94 10.37
CA LEU A 10 49.12 -38.87 10.65
C LEU A 10 48.71 -37.45 11.12
N LEU A 11 48.94 -36.41 10.32
CA LEU A 11 48.38 -35.08 10.65
C LEU A 11 48.16 -34.20 9.42
N ALA A 12 47.41 -34.71 8.44
CA ALA A 12 46.96 -33.90 7.31
C ALA A 12 45.67 -34.49 6.76
N LEU A 13 44.53 -34.27 7.42
CA LEU A 13 43.18 -34.55 6.87
C LEU A 13 42.05 -33.98 7.76
N LEU A 14 42.17 -32.74 8.24
CA LEU A 14 41.09 -32.03 8.95
C LEU A 14 40.86 -30.60 8.41
N LEU A 15 41.05 -30.40 7.12
CA LEU A 15 40.85 -29.08 6.47
C LEU A 15 40.04 -29.15 5.17
N GLY A 16 39.34 -30.24 4.90
CA GLY A 16 38.54 -30.40 3.68
C GLY A 16 37.05 -30.52 4.00
N GLY A 17 36.29 -29.44 3.79
CA GLY A 17 34.84 -29.56 3.58
C GLY A 17 33.94 -28.78 4.52
N TYR A 18 34.21 -27.49 4.75
CA TYR A 18 33.09 -26.57 5.02
C TYR A 18 32.41 -26.29 3.69
N ALA A 19 31.52 -27.20 3.27
CA ALA A 19 30.54 -26.86 2.25
C ALA A 19 29.72 -25.70 2.80
N GLN A 20 29.92 -24.50 2.26
CA GLN A 20 29.04 -23.39 2.51
C GLN A 20 27.68 -23.78 1.95
N LEU A 21 26.80 -24.27 2.82
CA LEU A 21 25.37 -24.23 2.59
C LEU A 21 25.01 -22.75 2.60
N ALA A 22 25.20 -22.11 1.44
CA ALA A 22 24.48 -20.89 1.13
C ALA A 22 23.01 -21.27 1.18
N LEU A 23 22.39 -21.04 2.34
CA LEU A 23 20.95 -20.98 2.48
C LEU A 23 20.51 -19.84 1.56
N ALA A 24 20.29 -20.17 0.29
CA ALA A 24 19.57 -19.31 -0.61
C ALA A 24 18.21 -19.09 0.06
N TRP A 25 18.00 -17.88 0.59
CA TRP A 25 16.68 -17.45 1.00
C TRP A 25 15.72 -17.73 -0.15
N PRO A 26 14.50 -18.23 0.14
CA PRO A 26 13.55 -18.46 -0.92
C PRO A 26 13.29 -17.12 -1.61
N ALA A 27 13.81 -16.96 -2.82
CA ALA A 27 13.45 -15.88 -3.74
C ALA A 27 12.03 -16.10 -4.30
N GLY A 28 11.14 -16.60 -3.46
CA GLY A 28 9.72 -16.83 -3.71
C GLY A 28 8.89 -15.66 -3.21
N ALA A 29 9.38 -14.43 -3.34
CA ALA A 29 8.46 -13.32 -3.42
C ALA A 29 7.96 -13.33 -4.86
N ASN A 30 6.71 -13.78 -5.08
CA ASN A 30 6.03 -13.51 -6.34
C ASN A 30 6.22 -12.02 -6.63
N ALA A 31 6.81 -11.69 -7.77
CA ALA A 31 7.00 -10.31 -8.17
C ALA A 31 5.61 -9.66 -8.24
N VAL A 32 5.27 -8.91 -7.21
CA VAL A 32 4.01 -8.17 -7.15
C VAL A 32 4.07 -7.14 -8.27
N SER A 33 3.18 -7.27 -9.25
CA SER A 33 3.13 -6.37 -10.40
C SER A 33 2.95 -4.93 -9.92
N THR A 34 3.95 -4.08 -10.15
CA THR A 34 3.88 -2.62 -9.93
C THR A 34 3.29 -1.90 -11.13
N GLN A 35 2.70 -2.63 -12.08
CA GLN A 35 2.11 -2.03 -13.26
C GLN A 35 0.86 -1.23 -12.84
N PRO A 36 0.64 -0.06 -13.47
CA PRO A 36 -0.59 0.68 -13.29
C PRO A 36 -1.80 -0.20 -13.63
N LEU A 37 -2.82 -0.21 -12.76
CA LEU A 37 -4.07 -0.93 -12.99
C LEU A 37 -5.03 -0.12 -13.88
N GLY A 38 -4.95 1.21 -13.85
CA GLY A 38 -5.77 2.09 -14.69
C GLY A 38 -5.00 2.71 -15.86
N SER A 39 -5.73 3.15 -16.88
CA SER A 39 -5.20 3.99 -17.98
C SER A 39 -5.84 5.38 -17.95
N ASP A 40 -5.28 6.34 -18.70
CA ASP A 40 -5.89 7.66 -18.91
C ASP A 40 -6.29 8.39 -17.61
N CYS A 41 -5.42 8.29 -16.60
CA CYS A 41 -5.62 8.95 -15.32
C CYS A 41 -5.67 10.47 -15.48
N GLU A 42 -6.59 11.11 -14.77
CA GLU A 42 -6.57 12.57 -14.66
C GLU A 42 -5.32 13.03 -13.91
N ASP A 43 -4.65 14.05 -14.42
CA ASP A 43 -3.50 14.67 -13.75
C ASP A 43 -3.97 15.34 -12.45
N LEU A 44 -3.26 15.09 -11.34
CA LEU A 44 -3.52 15.66 -10.02
C LEU A 44 -2.32 16.47 -9.50
N SER A 45 -1.31 16.72 -10.33
CA SER A 45 -0.04 17.35 -9.94
C SER A 45 -0.17 18.81 -9.49
N ASP A 46 -1.28 19.47 -9.80
CA ASP A 46 -1.63 20.82 -9.36
C ASP A 46 -2.32 20.86 -7.99
N ILE A 47 -2.72 19.71 -7.44
CA ILE A 47 -3.34 19.61 -6.12
C ILE A 47 -2.24 19.50 -5.04
N PRO A 48 -2.27 20.32 -3.98
CA PRO A 48 -1.31 20.21 -2.89
C PRO A 48 -1.34 18.84 -2.20
N ILE A 49 -0.16 18.30 -1.93
CA ILE A 49 0.00 17.01 -1.22
C ILE A 49 -0.56 17.10 0.20
N THR A 50 -1.40 16.14 0.57
CA THR A 50 -1.97 15.97 1.91
C THR A 50 -1.10 15.00 2.72
N TYR A 51 -0.32 15.53 3.66
CA TYR A 51 0.52 14.72 4.54
C TYR A 51 -0.23 14.24 5.78
N GLY A 52 0.26 13.16 6.38
CA GLY A 52 -0.21 12.71 7.69
C GLY A 52 -1.54 11.96 7.68
N MET A 53 -2.12 11.71 6.50
CA MET A 53 -3.34 10.92 6.33
C MET A 53 -3.18 9.53 6.93
N GLN A 54 -4.15 9.10 7.72
CA GLN A 54 -4.29 7.76 8.29
C GLN A 54 -5.76 7.36 8.25
N TYR A 55 -6.05 6.07 8.46
CA TYR A 55 -7.41 5.55 8.40
C TYR A 55 -8.21 5.80 9.69
N ASP A 56 -7.54 5.65 10.83
CA ASP A 56 -8.11 5.51 12.17
C ASP A 56 -7.91 6.76 13.04
N LEU A 57 -7.38 7.84 12.47
CA LEU A 57 -7.37 9.11 13.18
C LEU A 57 -8.82 9.48 13.51
N PRO A 58 -9.11 9.95 14.73
CA PRO A 58 -10.46 10.41 15.05
C PRO A 58 -10.83 11.60 14.17
N GLY A 59 -11.56 11.29 13.10
CA GLY A 59 -12.13 12.21 12.13
C GLY A 59 -13.30 13.01 12.68
N SER A 60 -13.61 14.09 11.97
CA SER A 60 -14.58 15.09 12.44
C SER A 60 -16.03 14.73 12.15
N GLY A 61 -16.29 13.70 11.34
CA GLY A 61 -17.64 13.38 10.84
C GLY A 61 -18.24 14.49 9.96
N LEU A 62 -17.40 15.44 9.53
CA LEU A 62 -17.72 16.73 8.87
C LEU A 62 -18.62 17.66 9.73
N PRO A 63 -18.48 19.00 9.68
CA PRO A 63 -17.96 19.84 8.59
C PRO A 63 -16.63 20.51 8.94
N GLY A 64 -15.53 20.00 8.39
CA GLY A 64 -14.17 20.54 8.54
C GLY A 64 -13.28 20.16 7.35
N PRO A 65 -12.00 20.58 7.34
CA PRO A 65 -11.04 20.06 6.35
C PRO A 65 -10.84 18.56 6.54
N ILE A 66 -10.48 17.84 5.47
CA ILE A 66 -10.14 16.42 5.49
C ILE A 66 -9.02 16.19 6.51
N ARG A 67 -9.28 15.36 7.53
CA ARG A 67 -8.28 15.00 8.56
C ARG A 67 -7.74 13.59 8.38
N ASP A 68 -8.59 12.70 7.87
CA ASP A 68 -8.30 11.30 7.65
C ASP A 68 -8.94 10.81 6.35
N ILE A 69 -8.71 9.55 6.03
CA ILE A 69 -9.30 8.95 4.82
C ILE A 69 -10.80 8.66 4.98
N HIS A 70 -11.31 8.53 6.20
CA HIS A 70 -12.72 8.26 6.44
C HIS A 70 -13.58 9.50 6.09
N ASP A 71 -13.09 10.70 6.37
CA ASP A 71 -13.67 11.97 5.91
C ASP A 71 -13.79 12.01 4.38
N VAL A 72 -12.88 11.34 3.64
CA VAL A 72 -12.98 11.19 2.18
C VAL A 72 -14.14 10.28 1.79
N TRP A 73 -14.36 9.16 2.49
CA TRP A 73 -15.49 8.26 2.21
C TRP A 73 -16.84 8.93 2.46
N LEU A 74 -16.93 9.71 3.54
CA LEU A 74 -18.11 10.50 3.87
C LEU A 74 -18.35 11.60 2.82
N SER A 75 -17.32 12.42 2.53
CA SER A 75 -17.43 13.54 1.59
C SER A 75 -17.62 13.11 0.14
N GLY A 76 -17.06 11.97 -0.24
CA GLY A 76 -17.15 11.39 -1.57
C GLY A 76 -18.45 10.62 -1.82
N GLY A 77 -19.30 10.47 -0.80
CA GLY A 77 -20.55 9.70 -0.89
C GLY A 77 -20.35 8.19 -0.96
N CYS A 78 -19.13 7.69 -0.71
CA CYS A 78 -18.78 6.27 -0.83
C CYS A 78 -19.62 5.40 0.13
N VAL A 79 -19.83 5.89 1.35
CA VAL A 79 -20.63 5.21 2.38
C VAL A 79 -22.10 5.02 2.01
N GLY A 80 -22.61 5.78 1.03
CA GLY A 80 -23.99 5.64 0.55
C GLY A 80 -24.25 4.26 -0.09
N CYS A 81 -23.24 3.70 -0.75
CA CYS A 81 -23.32 2.36 -1.35
C CYS A 81 -22.48 1.32 -0.61
N HIS A 82 -21.33 1.71 -0.05
CA HIS A 82 -20.42 0.83 0.66
C HIS A 82 -20.66 0.91 2.17
N ASN A 83 -21.76 0.34 2.63
CA ASN A 83 -22.14 0.27 4.05
C ASN A 83 -22.51 -1.15 4.47
N ALA A 84 -22.62 -1.38 5.78
CA ALA A 84 -22.95 -2.70 6.34
C ALA A 84 -24.19 -3.35 5.71
N SER A 85 -25.20 -2.53 5.37
CA SER A 85 -26.48 -3.02 4.84
C SER A 85 -26.43 -3.38 3.35
N ASN A 86 -25.38 -2.95 2.63
CA ASN A 86 -25.25 -3.15 1.18
C ASN A 86 -23.90 -3.76 0.77
N ALA A 87 -23.05 -4.16 1.72
CA ALA A 87 -21.71 -4.65 1.46
C ALA A 87 -21.67 -5.77 0.40
N SER A 88 -22.60 -6.74 0.47
CA SER A 88 -22.68 -7.87 -0.47
C SER A 88 -22.95 -7.45 -1.92
N ASN A 89 -23.64 -6.33 -2.13
CA ASN A 89 -23.91 -5.78 -3.47
C ASN A 89 -22.87 -4.73 -3.87
N ALA A 90 -22.03 -4.30 -2.92
CA ALA A 90 -21.03 -3.26 -3.07
C ALA A 90 -19.60 -3.83 -3.12
N GLY A 91 -19.47 -5.11 -3.52
CA GLY A 91 -18.19 -5.80 -3.65
C GLY A 91 -17.58 -6.21 -2.31
N ASP A 92 -18.40 -6.61 -1.35
CA ASP A 92 -18.00 -6.94 0.04
C ASP A 92 -17.09 -5.84 0.63
N LEU A 93 -17.50 -4.59 0.42
CA LEU A 93 -16.80 -3.41 0.89
C LEU A 93 -17.71 -2.59 1.79
N GLN A 94 -17.24 -2.36 3.02
CA GLN A 94 -17.95 -1.61 4.05
C GLN A 94 -17.07 -0.43 4.49
N LEU A 95 -17.47 0.81 4.17
CA LEU A 95 -16.70 2.02 4.44
C LEU A 95 -17.35 2.95 5.48
N ASP A 96 -18.58 2.64 5.90
CA ASP A 96 -19.33 3.40 6.92
C ASP A 96 -18.85 3.15 8.35
N ASP A 97 -18.00 2.14 8.53
CA ASP A 97 -17.36 1.83 9.80
C ASP A 97 -15.84 2.04 9.69
N PRO A 98 -15.25 2.99 10.45
CA PRO A 98 -13.82 3.23 10.43
C PRO A 98 -12.99 2.04 10.97
N GLN A 99 -13.60 1.11 11.70
CA GLN A 99 -12.92 -0.09 12.22
C GLN A 99 -12.81 -1.19 11.15
N ILE A 100 -13.77 -1.26 10.22
CA ILE A 100 -13.86 -2.33 9.21
C ILE A 100 -13.34 -1.87 7.84
N GLY A 101 -13.54 -0.60 7.48
CA GLY A 101 -13.27 -0.15 6.12
C GLY A 101 -11.79 -0.18 5.75
N GLY A 102 -10.89 0.02 6.71
CA GLY A 102 -9.45 -0.12 6.49
C GLY A 102 -9.06 -1.56 6.16
N LEU A 103 -9.58 -2.50 6.96
CA LEU A 103 -9.36 -3.94 6.79
C LEU A 103 -9.95 -4.49 5.49
N SER A 104 -11.05 -3.92 5.00
CA SER A 104 -11.66 -4.35 3.73
C SER A 104 -11.05 -3.70 2.48
N LEU A 105 -10.07 -2.80 2.64
CA LEU A 105 -9.38 -2.10 1.55
C LEU A 105 -7.90 -2.47 1.43
N VAL A 106 -7.17 -2.36 2.54
CA VAL A 106 -5.71 -2.39 2.51
C VAL A 106 -5.22 -3.83 2.38
N ASN A 107 -4.45 -4.11 1.34
CA ASN A 107 -3.96 -5.45 0.98
C ASN A 107 -5.04 -6.50 0.66
N GLU A 108 -6.30 -6.08 0.54
CA GLU A 108 -7.39 -6.98 0.18
C GLU A 108 -7.55 -7.12 -1.33
N ALA A 109 -7.86 -8.34 -1.78
CA ALA A 109 -8.10 -8.62 -3.19
C ALA A 109 -9.46 -8.07 -3.66
N SER A 110 -9.57 -7.73 -4.94
CA SER A 110 -10.88 -7.45 -5.54
C SER A 110 -11.67 -8.75 -5.66
N ASN A 111 -12.97 -8.66 -5.40
CA ASN A 111 -13.90 -9.77 -5.61
C ASN A 111 -14.09 -10.11 -7.10
N ARG A 112 -13.84 -9.14 -7.98
CA ARG A 112 -13.98 -9.32 -9.44
C ARG A 112 -12.68 -9.76 -10.08
N ASP A 113 -11.53 -9.31 -9.56
CA ASP A 113 -10.21 -9.73 -9.99
C ASP A 113 -9.30 -10.05 -8.79
N PRO A 114 -9.08 -11.33 -8.46
CA PRO A 114 -8.26 -11.71 -7.32
C PRO A 114 -6.77 -11.35 -7.47
N ASN A 115 -6.32 -10.93 -8.66
CA ASN A 115 -4.94 -10.47 -8.89
C ASN A 115 -4.76 -8.97 -8.63
N ALA A 116 -5.86 -8.22 -8.49
CA ALA A 116 -5.85 -6.80 -8.19
C ALA A 116 -6.11 -6.58 -6.69
N LEU A 117 -5.26 -5.78 -6.05
CA LEU A 117 -5.51 -5.34 -4.67
C LEU A 117 -6.33 -4.04 -4.71
N ARG A 118 -7.33 -3.95 -3.83
CA ARG A 118 -8.17 -2.76 -3.62
C ARG A 118 -7.28 -1.55 -3.30
N VAL A 119 -6.43 -1.70 -2.29
CA VAL A 119 -5.37 -0.74 -1.95
C VAL A 119 -4.04 -1.48 -1.77
N ARG A 120 -3.03 -1.05 -2.53
CA ARG A 120 -1.64 -1.51 -2.40
C ARG A 120 -0.80 -0.39 -1.78
N PRO A 121 -0.34 -0.55 -0.53
CA PRO A 121 0.53 0.43 0.13
C PRO A 121 1.73 0.84 -0.73
N ARG A 122 2.01 2.15 -0.80
CA ARG A 122 3.11 2.80 -1.54
C ARG A 122 3.04 2.70 -3.07
N ASN A 123 2.00 2.10 -3.65
CA ASN A 123 1.78 2.07 -5.10
C ASN A 123 0.35 2.49 -5.45
N PRO A 124 0.06 3.80 -5.47
CA PRO A 124 -1.26 4.30 -5.87
C PRO A 124 -1.68 3.81 -7.25
N GLU A 125 -0.79 3.83 -8.23
CA GLU A 125 -1.08 3.45 -9.62
C GLU A 125 -1.43 1.96 -9.74
N ALA A 126 -0.87 1.13 -8.87
CA ALA A 126 -1.13 -0.31 -8.81
C ALA A 126 -2.23 -0.67 -7.79
N SER A 127 -3.02 0.31 -7.35
CA SER A 127 -4.17 0.14 -6.45
C SER A 127 -5.48 0.29 -7.22
N LEU A 128 -6.36 -0.70 -7.12
CA LEU A 128 -7.62 -0.71 -7.86
C LEU A 128 -8.51 0.50 -7.48
N LEU A 129 -8.55 0.86 -6.21
CA LEU A 129 -9.32 2.01 -5.73
C LEU A 129 -8.95 3.29 -6.50
N TYR A 130 -7.66 3.57 -6.65
CA TYR A 130 -7.20 4.76 -7.37
C TYR A 130 -7.55 4.68 -8.86
N ALA A 131 -7.42 3.50 -9.47
CA ALA A 131 -7.83 3.27 -10.85
C ALA A 131 -9.34 3.54 -11.05
N GLN A 132 -10.20 3.11 -10.12
CA GLN A 132 -11.65 3.28 -10.23
C GLN A 132 -12.13 4.74 -10.04
N ILE A 133 -11.43 5.53 -9.22
CA ILE A 133 -11.84 6.92 -8.93
C ILE A 133 -11.16 7.95 -9.84
N ASN A 134 -9.94 7.71 -10.32
CA ASN A 134 -9.14 8.72 -11.03
C ASN A 134 -8.81 8.37 -12.49
N CYS A 135 -8.80 7.08 -12.84
CA CYS A 135 -8.38 6.58 -14.14
C CYS A 135 -9.54 5.88 -14.85
N THR A 136 -9.32 5.46 -16.09
CA THR A 136 -10.09 4.40 -16.73
C THR A 136 -9.70 3.07 -16.07
N PRO A 137 -10.61 2.40 -15.33
CA PRO A 137 -10.30 1.15 -14.65
C PRO A 137 -10.15 -0.02 -15.65
N PRO A 138 -9.59 -1.16 -15.21
CA PRO A 138 -9.60 -2.40 -16.00
C PRO A 138 -11.01 -2.76 -16.50
N PRO A 139 -11.15 -3.46 -17.64
CA PRO A 139 -12.47 -3.86 -18.16
C PRO A 139 -13.32 -4.73 -17.23
N THR A 140 -12.69 -5.42 -16.26
CA THR A 140 -13.34 -6.22 -15.22
C THR A 140 -13.95 -5.37 -14.10
N GLU A 141 -13.61 -4.09 -14.06
CA GLU A 141 -13.89 -3.16 -12.99
C GLU A 141 -14.68 -1.96 -13.52
N GLN A 142 -15.31 -1.22 -12.61
CA GLN A 142 -16.18 -0.09 -12.95
C GLN A 142 -15.67 1.19 -12.32
N PHE A 143 -16.05 2.33 -12.91
CA PHE A 143 -15.83 3.63 -12.29
C PHE A 143 -16.54 3.72 -10.95
N MET A 144 -15.93 4.44 -10.01
CA MET A 144 -16.53 4.80 -8.74
C MET A 144 -16.57 6.34 -8.57
N PRO A 145 -17.74 6.93 -8.28
CA PRO A 145 -19.06 6.31 -8.22
C PRO A 145 -19.50 5.72 -9.56
N PRO A 146 -20.42 4.74 -9.58
CA PRO A 146 -21.00 4.26 -10.82
C PRO A 146 -21.62 5.40 -11.63
N PRO A 147 -21.54 5.37 -12.97
CA PRO A 147 -22.20 6.36 -13.82
C PRO A 147 -23.70 6.44 -13.54
N ASP A 148 -24.26 7.65 -13.57
CA ASP A 148 -25.70 7.87 -13.54
C ASP A 148 -26.23 7.94 -14.99
N GLY A 149 -26.65 6.79 -15.51
CA GLY A 149 -26.92 6.62 -16.93
C GLY A 149 -25.67 6.81 -17.78
N ASP A 150 -25.73 7.74 -18.74
CA ASP A 150 -24.59 8.07 -19.61
C ASP A 150 -23.64 9.13 -19.00
N VAL A 151 -23.95 9.62 -17.79
CA VAL A 151 -23.17 10.68 -17.14
C VAL A 151 -22.14 10.06 -16.20
N LEU A 152 -20.87 10.28 -16.54
CA LEU A 152 -19.76 9.91 -15.67
C LEU A 152 -19.69 10.88 -14.48
N VAL A 153 -20.00 10.36 -13.28
CA VAL A 153 -19.87 11.11 -12.03
C VAL A 153 -18.48 10.83 -11.44
N ARG A 154 -17.80 11.88 -10.97
CA ARG A 154 -16.48 11.80 -10.35
C ARG A 154 -16.53 12.48 -8.98
N ILE A 155 -15.90 11.88 -7.97
CA ILE A 155 -15.66 12.60 -6.72
C ILE A 155 -14.70 13.78 -6.96
N PRO A 156 -14.76 14.86 -6.15
CA PRO A 156 -13.89 16.02 -6.29
C PRO A 156 -12.40 15.67 -6.40
N ARG A 157 -11.66 16.42 -7.23
CA ARG A 157 -10.20 16.20 -7.46
C ARG A 157 -9.39 16.17 -6.17
N VAL A 158 -9.72 17.06 -5.22
CA VAL A 158 -9.04 17.13 -3.91
C VAL A 158 -9.20 15.83 -3.12
N LEU A 159 -10.36 15.18 -3.18
CA LEU A 159 -10.57 13.88 -2.52
C LEU A 159 -9.76 12.77 -3.19
N ARG A 160 -9.70 12.75 -4.53
CA ARG A 160 -8.90 11.77 -5.28
C ARG A 160 -7.40 11.91 -5.00
N ALA A 161 -6.92 13.15 -4.93
CA ALA A 161 -5.54 13.45 -4.55
C ALA A 161 -5.25 13.01 -3.11
N ALA A 162 -6.16 13.24 -2.17
CA ALA A 162 -6.01 12.77 -0.79
C ALA A 162 -5.91 11.22 -0.71
N VAL A 163 -6.73 10.49 -1.48
CA VAL A 163 -6.62 9.03 -1.59
C VAL A 163 -5.25 8.62 -2.16
N TYR A 164 -4.80 9.26 -3.23
CA TYR A 164 -3.48 9.01 -3.81
C TYR A 164 -2.37 9.21 -2.78
N ASP A 165 -2.38 10.34 -2.07
CA ASP A 165 -1.37 10.69 -1.07
C ASP A 165 -1.37 9.71 0.10
N TRP A 166 -2.55 9.28 0.57
CA TRP A 166 -2.66 8.28 1.63
C TRP A 166 -2.06 6.93 1.22
N ILE A 167 -2.37 6.46 0.00
CA ILE A 167 -1.78 5.22 -0.53
C ILE A 167 -0.26 5.36 -0.69
N ALA A 168 0.21 6.49 -1.24
CA ALA A 168 1.63 6.77 -1.43
C ALA A 168 2.39 6.78 -0.09
N GLN A 169 1.76 7.28 0.97
CA GLN A 169 2.26 7.25 2.35
C GLN A 169 2.14 5.87 3.03
N GLY A 170 1.80 4.82 2.28
CA GLY A 170 1.74 3.45 2.80
C GLY A 170 0.36 3.03 3.32
N ALA A 171 -0.71 3.71 2.92
CA ALA A 171 -2.09 3.40 3.31
C ALA A 171 -2.24 3.21 4.83
N ARG A 172 -1.66 4.15 5.59
CA ARG A 172 -1.52 4.03 7.04
C ARG A 172 -2.86 3.95 7.75
N GLY A 173 -2.88 3.18 8.82
CA GLY A 173 -3.91 3.16 9.84
C GLY A 173 -3.75 1.94 10.73
N PHE A 174 -4.58 1.84 11.75
CA PHE A 174 -4.62 0.72 12.68
C PHE A 174 -6.02 0.10 12.73
N ASP A 175 -6.08 -1.20 13.00
CA ASP A 175 -7.33 -1.88 13.30
C ASP A 175 -7.75 -1.69 14.77
N GLU A 176 -8.86 -2.30 15.17
CA GLU A 176 -9.42 -2.19 16.53
C GLU A 176 -8.47 -2.71 17.63
N ASP A 177 -7.58 -3.65 17.30
CA ASP A 177 -6.60 -4.23 18.21
C ASP A 177 -5.27 -3.44 18.22
N GLY A 178 -5.17 -2.38 17.40
CA GLY A 178 -3.98 -1.55 17.27
C GLY A 178 -2.90 -2.16 16.37
N PHE A 179 -3.23 -3.16 15.55
CA PHE A 179 -2.33 -3.67 14.53
C PHE A 179 -2.38 -2.76 13.29
N PRO A 180 -1.22 -2.48 12.66
CA PRO A 180 -1.20 -1.63 11.47
C PRO A 180 -1.88 -2.35 10.28
N LEU A 181 -2.68 -1.60 9.52
CA LEU A 181 -3.37 -2.10 8.32
C LEU A 181 -2.39 -2.46 7.19
N SER A 182 -1.22 -1.82 7.16
CA SER A 182 -0.14 -2.13 6.22
C SER A 182 1.05 -2.75 6.92
N ASP A 183 1.80 -3.55 6.17
CA ASP A 183 3.07 -4.14 6.57
C ASP A 183 4.20 -3.09 6.75
N VAL A 184 3.90 -1.82 6.46
CA VAL A 184 4.81 -0.70 6.60
C VAL A 184 4.65 -0.09 8.00
N ILE A 185 5.48 -0.57 8.94
CA ILE A 185 5.54 0.00 10.28
C ILE A 185 6.36 1.30 10.23
N PHE A 186 5.68 2.44 10.40
CA PHE A 186 6.33 3.73 10.64
C PHE A 186 6.73 3.80 12.11
N ARG A 187 7.96 3.39 12.41
CA ARG A 187 8.55 3.65 13.73
C ARG A 187 8.87 5.14 13.81
N ASP A 188 8.16 5.87 14.69
CA ASP A 188 8.31 7.31 14.94
C ASP A 188 9.77 7.77 14.77
N GLY A 189 10.07 8.42 13.65
CA GLY A 189 11.38 9.06 13.42
C GLY A 189 12.43 8.30 12.59
N HIS A 190 12.12 7.16 11.96
CA HIS A 190 13.09 6.45 11.10
C HIS A 190 12.78 6.41 9.59
N GLU A 191 12.08 7.40 9.04
CA GLU A 191 12.24 7.74 7.62
C GLU A 191 13.34 8.80 7.42
N SER A 192 14.59 8.35 7.33
CA SER A 192 15.66 9.14 6.72
C SER A 192 15.72 8.86 5.22
N GLN A 193 14.74 9.39 4.48
CA GLN A 193 14.93 9.72 3.06
C GLN A 193 14.67 11.21 2.81
N ARG A 194 14.92 12.08 3.81
CA ARG A 194 15.27 13.46 3.49
C ARG A 194 16.55 13.42 2.68
N PHE A 195 16.40 13.61 1.37
CA PHE A 195 17.39 14.24 0.52
C PHE A 195 17.84 15.51 1.26
N GLN A 196 18.91 15.40 2.06
CA GLN A 196 19.61 16.57 2.54
C GLN A 196 20.13 17.21 1.27
N ARG A 197 19.43 18.25 0.83
CA ARG A 197 19.99 19.24 -0.10
C ARG A 197 21.29 19.65 0.58
N ASN A 198 22.41 19.12 0.10
CA ASN A 198 23.72 19.59 0.49
C ASN A 198 23.74 21.06 0.10
N VAL A 199 23.44 21.94 1.06
CA VAL A 199 23.76 23.34 0.95
C VAL A 199 25.28 23.36 1.04
N ALA A 200 25.92 23.20 -0.12
CA ALA A 200 27.31 23.54 -0.28
C ALA A 200 27.41 25.05 -0.05
N LEU A 201 27.66 25.43 1.20
CA LEU A 201 28.22 26.71 1.57
C LEU A 201 29.64 26.75 0.99
N GLY A 202 29.75 27.19 -0.26
CA GLY A 202 30.98 27.70 -0.83
C GLY A 202 31.08 29.18 -0.54
N ARG A 203 32.12 29.54 0.21
CA ARG A 203 32.53 30.90 0.60
C ARG A 203 32.78 31.81 -0.61
#